data_AF-A0A662CSY3-F1
#
_entry.id   AF-A0A662CSY3-F1
#
_cell.length_a   1.000
_cell.length_b   1.000
_cell.length_c   1.000
_cell.angle_alpha   90.00
_cell.angle_beta   90.00
_cell.angle_gamma   90.00
#
_symmetry.space_group_name_H-M   'P 1'
#
loop_
_entity.id
_entity.type
_entity.pdbx_description
1 polymer ?
#
loop_
_entity_poly.entity_id
_entity_poly.type
_entity_poly.pdbx_seq_one_letter_code
_entity_poly.pdbx_strand_id
1 'polypeptide(L)'
;VDISELELLNDAESPRYSPSITCHLEKTVALKPRSMAQMVSVDSLEILAAAIDPDKVIDLSERMSKEGTLEWEAPAGNWTVVRFGYTTTGKTNHPATEKGGGLEVDKMDTIALNLLFQNPFGFLTRYQIYQFCHCFFLPDQQ
;
A
#
# COMPACT_ATOMS: atom_id res chain seq x y z
N VAL A 1 -11.80 -6.54 10.46
CA VAL A 1 -11.07 -6.45 11.75
C VAL A 1 -12.07 -6.91 12.78
N ASP A 2 -11.85 -8.10 13.34
CA ASP A 2 -12.68 -8.58 14.45
C ASP A 2 -12.18 -7.83 15.69
N ILE A 3 -12.99 -6.91 16.20
CA ILE A 3 -12.64 -6.09 17.35
C ILE A 3 -13.22 -6.82 18.56
N SER A 4 -12.35 -7.45 19.35
CA SER A 4 -12.76 -8.20 20.54
C SER A 4 -13.41 -7.28 21.59
N GLU A 5 -12.91 -6.04 21.72
CA GLU A 5 -13.42 -5.07 22.69
C GLU A 5 -13.05 -3.62 22.29
N LEU A 6 -13.94 -2.68 22.62
CA LEU A 6 -13.72 -1.23 22.48
C LEU A 6 -14.20 -0.53 23.75
N GLU A 7 -13.26 0.03 24.52
CA GLU A 7 -13.57 0.86 25.69
C GLU A 7 -13.44 2.35 25.32
N LEU A 8 -14.51 3.13 25.53
CA LEU A 8 -14.47 4.59 25.45
C LEU A 8 -14.30 5.13 26.87
N LEU A 9 -13.14 5.76 27.15
CA LEU A 9 -12.77 6.24 28.47
C LEU A 9 -12.88 7.75 28.57
N ASN A 10 -13.25 8.23 29.75
CA ASN A 10 -13.11 9.64 30.11
C ASN A 10 -11.64 10.00 30.43
N ASP A 11 -11.29 11.29 30.44
CA ASP A 11 -9.90 11.78 30.57
C ASP A 11 -9.13 11.27 31.81
N ALA A 12 -9.85 10.90 32.87
CA ALA A 12 -9.30 10.44 34.15
C ALA A 12 -9.52 8.94 34.42
N GLU A 13 -10.10 8.20 33.47
CA GLU A 13 -10.40 6.78 33.65
C GLU A 13 -9.25 5.90 33.15
N SER A 14 -8.99 4.84 33.90
CA SER A 14 -8.05 3.79 33.53
C SER A 14 -8.80 2.67 32.82
N PRO A 15 -8.26 2.10 31.73
CA PRO A 15 -8.87 0.95 31.08
C PRO A 15 -9.05 -0.19 32.08
N ARG A 16 -10.21 -0.86 32.05
CA ARG A 16 -10.48 -1.97 32.98
C ARG A 16 -9.72 -3.22 32.57
N TYR A 17 -9.44 -3.37 31.28
CA TYR A 17 -8.66 -4.48 30.77
C TYR A 17 -7.15 -4.25 30.94
N SER A 18 -6.58 -4.81 32.02
CA SER A 18 -5.14 -5.01 32.19
C SER A 18 -4.86 -6.51 32.17
N PRO A 19 -4.42 -7.09 31.05
CA PRO A 19 -4.23 -8.53 30.98
C PRO A 19 -3.10 -8.95 31.91
N SER A 20 -3.38 -9.93 32.78
CA SER A 20 -2.39 -10.56 33.66
C SER A 20 -1.35 -11.40 32.90
N ILE A 21 -1.55 -11.60 31.59
CA ILE A 21 -0.61 -12.29 30.69
C ILE A 21 -0.21 -11.31 29.58
N THR A 22 1.06 -10.89 29.59
CA THR A 22 1.66 -9.89 28.69
C THR A 22 1.60 -10.23 27.19
N CYS A 23 1.17 -11.43 26.82
CA CYS A 23 1.27 -11.98 25.46
C CYS A 23 -0.01 -12.63 24.92
N HIS A 24 -1.21 -12.18 25.33
CA HIS A 24 -2.41 -12.51 24.56
C HIS A 24 -2.31 -11.88 23.17
N LEU A 25 -2.39 -12.71 22.11
CA LEU A 25 -2.14 -12.38 20.71
C LEU A 25 -3.27 -11.54 20.09
N GLU A 26 -3.62 -10.43 20.73
CA GLU A 26 -4.53 -9.43 20.18
C GLU A 26 -3.74 -8.14 19.94
N LYS A 27 -3.87 -7.54 18.76
CA LYS A 27 -3.31 -6.21 18.49
C LYS A 27 -4.07 -5.18 19.34
N THR A 28 -3.62 -5.02 20.58
CA THR A 28 -4.14 -3.98 21.47
C THR A 28 -3.55 -2.66 21.02
N VAL A 29 -4.40 -1.79 20.47
CA VAL A 29 -4.04 -0.41 20.12
C VAL A 29 -4.78 0.50 21.09
N ALA A 30 -4.06 0.97 22.12
CA ALA A 30 -4.55 2.03 22.99
C ALA A 30 -4.24 3.38 22.33
N LEU A 31 -5.25 4.02 21.73
CA LEU A 31 -5.14 5.40 21.26
C LEU A 31 -5.73 6.31 22.32
N LYS A 32 -4.94 7.28 22.79
CA LYS A 32 -5.51 8.41 23.51
C LYS A 32 -6.34 9.22 22.52
N PRO A 33 -7.64 9.48 22.77
CA PRO A 33 -8.45 10.28 21.86
C PRO A 33 -7.76 11.63 21.67
N ARG A 34 -7.36 11.91 20.42
CA ARG A 34 -6.92 13.24 20.02
C ARG A 34 -8.14 14.00 19.53
N SER A 35 -8.20 15.28 19.86
CA SER A 35 -9.22 16.18 19.31
C SER A 35 -9.19 16.12 17.79
N MET A 36 -10.35 16.10 17.14
CA MET A 36 -10.47 16.19 15.67
C MET A 36 -9.73 17.42 15.11
N ALA A 37 -9.63 18.49 15.90
CA ALA A 37 -8.87 19.70 15.53
C ALA A 37 -7.35 19.48 15.46
N GLN A 38 -6.83 18.35 15.94
CA GLN A 38 -5.40 17.98 15.89
C GLN A 38 -5.10 16.97 14.77
N MET A 39 -6.11 16.51 14.01
CA MET A 39 -5.86 15.85 12.74
C MET A 39 -5.52 16.92 11.70
N VAL A 40 -4.57 16.62 10.82
CA VAL A 40 -4.20 17.50 9.71
C VAL A 40 -5.47 17.81 8.90
N SER A 41 -5.92 19.06 8.95
CA SER A 41 -6.98 19.57 8.09
C SER A 41 -6.40 19.79 6.70
N VAL A 42 -6.93 19.07 5.71
CA VAL A 42 -6.49 19.15 4.30
C VAL A 42 -6.86 20.51 3.67
N ASP A 43 -7.69 21.31 4.34
CA ASP A 43 -8.19 22.61 3.86
C ASP A 43 -7.10 23.69 3.67
N SER A 44 -5.90 23.49 4.21
CA SER A 44 -4.82 24.48 4.17
C SER A 44 -3.60 24.06 3.33
N LEU A 45 -3.76 23.09 2.43
CA LEU A 45 -2.75 22.85 1.41
C LEU A 45 -2.91 23.91 0.33
N GLU A 46 -2.13 24.99 0.41
CA GLU A 46 -1.92 25.84 -0.75
C GLU A 46 -1.29 24.97 -1.84
N ILE A 47 -2.08 24.65 -2.87
CA ILE A 47 -1.59 24.00 -4.08
C ILE A 47 -0.66 25.01 -4.73
N LEU A 48 0.64 24.90 -4.41
CA LEU A 48 1.70 25.59 -5.11
C LEU A 48 1.46 25.41 -6.62
N ALA A 49 1.56 26.50 -7.38
CA ALA A 49 1.20 26.65 -8.78
C ALA A 49 2.00 25.77 -9.78
N ALA A 50 2.55 24.64 -9.33
CA ALA A 50 3.28 23.65 -10.09
C ALA A 50 2.47 22.33 -10.23
N ALA A 51 1.13 22.42 -10.24
CA ALA A 51 0.28 21.27 -10.52
C ALA A 51 0.35 20.92 -12.01
N ILE A 52 0.45 19.63 -12.33
CA ILE A 52 0.55 19.18 -13.71
C ILE A 52 -0.85 18.99 -14.25
N ASP A 53 -1.12 19.63 -15.40
CA ASP A 53 -2.38 19.52 -16.11
C ASP A 53 -2.61 18.05 -16.56
N PRO A 54 -3.65 17.36 -16.03
CA PRO A 54 -3.93 15.96 -16.36
C PRO A 54 -4.15 15.73 -17.86
N ASP A 55 -4.68 16.71 -18.58
CA ASP A 55 -4.97 16.59 -20.01
C ASP A 55 -3.69 16.59 -20.86
N LYS A 56 -2.56 17.01 -20.28
CA LYS A 56 -1.24 16.95 -20.92
C LYS A 56 -0.47 15.68 -20.58
N VAL A 57 -1.04 14.79 -19.76
CA VAL A 57 -0.42 13.51 -19.43
C VAL A 57 -0.58 12.54 -20.58
N ILE A 58 0.53 12.01 -21.07
CA ILE A 58 0.53 11.01 -22.14
C ILE A 58 0.82 9.64 -21.53
N ASP A 59 -0.07 8.67 -21.78
CA ASP A 59 0.16 7.27 -21.44
C ASP A 59 0.99 6.60 -22.53
N LEU A 60 2.20 6.17 -22.17
CA LEU A 60 3.12 5.46 -23.05
C LEU A 60 3.25 3.96 -22.71
N SER A 61 2.34 3.42 -21.90
CA SER A 61 2.41 2.02 -21.44
C SER A 61 2.52 1.02 -22.59
N GLU A 62 1.80 1.25 -23.69
CA GLU A 62 1.84 0.37 -24.88
C GLU A 62 3.14 0.48 -25.69
N ARG A 63 3.92 1.54 -25.47
CA ARG A 63 5.20 1.78 -26.16
C ARG A 63 6.40 1.22 -25.40
N MET A 64 6.15 0.59 -24.26
CA MET A 64 7.17 -0.09 -23.46
C MET A 64 7.26 -1.55 -23.91
N SER A 65 8.43 -1.96 -24.40
CA SER A 65 8.71 -3.35 -24.74
C SER A 65 8.78 -4.23 -23.49
N LYS A 66 8.65 -5.55 -23.66
CA LYS A 66 8.75 -6.52 -22.55
C LYS A 66 10.13 -6.52 -21.89
N GLU A 67 11.15 -6.12 -22.65
CA GLU A 67 12.54 -6.01 -22.23
C GLU A 67 12.81 -4.67 -21.51
N GLY A 68 11.82 -3.78 -21.46
CA GLY A 68 11.90 -2.49 -20.78
C GLY A 68 12.44 -1.35 -21.63
N THR A 69 12.45 -1.50 -22.96
CA THR A 69 12.84 -0.43 -23.91
C THR A 69 11.61 0.40 -24.29
N LEU A 70 11.71 1.73 -24.20
CA LEU A 70 10.65 2.66 -24.61
C LEU A 70 10.86 3.12 -26.05
N GLU A 71 9.91 2.86 -26.93
CA GLU A 71 9.92 3.29 -28.34
C GLU A 71 8.91 4.42 -28.56
N TRP A 72 9.37 5.67 -28.51
CA TRP A 72 8.50 6.84 -28.63
C TRP A 72 9.17 7.99 -29.40
N GLU A 73 8.49 8.46 -30.46
CA GLU A 73 8.82 9.73 -31.11
C GLU A 73 8.27 10.91 -30.27
N ALA A 74 9.11 11.41 -29.37
CA ALA A 74 8.75 12.52 -28.48
C ALA A 74 8.69 13.85 -29.24
N PRO A 75 7.62 14.66 -29.06
CA PRO A 75 7.61 16.05 -29.56
C PRO A 75 8.72 16.88 -28.93
N ALA A 76 9.12 17.96 -29.61
CA ALA A 76 10.11 18.89 -29.09
C ALA A 76 9.68 19.48 -27.74
N GLY A 77 10.60 19.52 -26.78
CA GLY A 77 10.36 20.03 -25.43
C GLY A 77 11.10 19.22 -24.36
N ASN A 78 10.95 19.65 -23.11
CA ASN A 78 11.42 18.89 -21.95
C ASN A 78 10.30 18.00 -21.43
N TRP A 79 10.67 16.77 -21.11
CA TRP A 79 9.73 15.74 -20.68
C TRP A 79 10.23 15.07 -19.42
N THR A 80 9.33 14.92 -18.45
CA THR A 80 9.56 14.03 -17.30
C THR A 80 8.93 12.68 -17.58
N VAL A 81 9.78 11.65 -17.60
CA VAL A 81 9.40 10.25 -17.80
C VAL A 81 9.17 9.63 -16.43
N VAL A 82 7.95 9.17 -16.13
CA VAL A 82 7.68 8.44 -14.88
C VAL A 82 7.26 7.01 -15.19
N ARG A 83 8.10 6.06 -14.77
CA ARG A 83 7.81 4.63 -14.86
C ARG A 83 7.31 4.13 -13.51
N PHE A 84 6.01 3.88 -13.42
CA PHE A 84 5.45 3.19 -12.28
C PHE A 84 5.69 1.69 -12.44
N GLY A 85 5.83 1.02 -11.31
CA GLY A 85 6.00 -0.43 -11.24
C GLY A 85 5.77 -0.86 -9.81
N TYR A 86 5.61 -2.16 -9.61
CA TYR A 86 5.43 -2.73 -8.30
C TYR A 86 6.32 -3.95 -8.14
N THR A 87 6.72 -4.17 -6.89
CA THR A 87 7.50 -5.33 -6.49
C THR A 87 7.00 -5.79 -5.13
N THR A 88 7.45 -6.97 -4.74
CA THR A 88 7.16 -7.59 -3.46
C THR A 88 7.66 -6.71 -2.31
N THR A 89 6.96 -6.69 -1.19
CA THR A 89 7.45 -6.03 0.04
C THR A 89 8.58 -6.82 0.73
N GLY A 90 8.87 -8.04 0.26
CA GLY A 90 9.81 -8.98 0.87
C GLY A 90 9.37 -9.52 2.22
N LYS A 91 8.14 -9.24 2.67
CA LYS A 91 7.63 -9.72 3.94
C LYS A 91 7.18 -11.17 3.85
N THR A 92 7.44 -11.91 4.91
CA THR A 92 7.08 -13.32 5.07
C THR A 92 6.21 -13.50 6.30
N ASN A 93 5.39 -14.56 6.31
CA ASN A 93 4.50 -14.87 7.43
C ASN A 93 5.30 -15.34 8.66
N HIS A 94 4.97 -14.80 9.83
CA HIS A 94 5.59 -15.17 11.11
C HIS A 94 4.59 -15.12 12.28
N PRO A 95 4.64 -16.09 13.22
CA PRO A 95 5.51 -17.27 13.21
C PRO A 95 5.03 -18.32 12.20
N ALA A 96 5.96 -19.03 11.57
CA ALA A 96 5.66 -20.09 10.60
C ALA A 96 6.57 -21.31 10.85
N THR A 97 6.07 -22.50 10.51
CA THR A 97 6.91 -23.72 10.46
C THR A 97 7.83 -23.66 9.25
N GLU A 98 8.92 -24.44 9.24
CA GLU A 98 9.84 -24.49 8.08
C GLU A 98 9.13 -24.79 6.75
N LYS A 99 8.03 -25.56 6.80
CA LYS A 99 7.24 -25.94 5.62
C LYS A 99 6.09 -24.99 5.30
N GLY A 100 5.73 -24.09 6.23
CA GLY A 100 4.61 -23.15 6.06
C GLY A 100 5.06 -21.70 5.90
N GLY A 101 6.37 -21.45 5.87
CA GLY A 101 6.93 -20.12 5.65
C GLY A 101 6.95 -19.73 4.17
N GLY A 102 6.58 -18.49 3.88
CA GLY A 102 6.58 -17.94 2.53
C GLY A 102 6.33 -16.44 2.54
N LEU A 103 6.31 -15.85 1.34
CA LEU A 103 5.98 -14.45 1.16
C LEU A 103 4.52 -14.19 1.56
N GLU A 104 4.29 -13.04 2.16
CA GLU A 104 2.96 -12.55 2.50
C GLU A 104 2.10 -12.42 1.24
N VAL A 105 0.84 -12.85 1.35
CA VAL A 105 -0.15 -12.71 0.28
C VAL A 105 -0.39 -11.22 -0.04
N ASP A 106 -0.68 -10.94 -1.30
CA ASP A 106 -1.26 -9.66 -1.69
C ASP A 106 -2.66 -9.52 -1.07
N LYS A 107 -2.81 -8.54 -0.17
CA LYS A 107 -4.03 -8.31 0.62
C LYS A 107 -5.13 -7.64 -0.19
N MET A 108 -4.81 -7.13 -1.39
CA MET A 108 -5.76 -6.45 -2.27
C MET A 108 -6.23 -7.33 -3.44
N ASP A 109 -5.63 -8.52 -3.62
CA ASP A 109 -6.01 -9.47 -4.66
C ASP A 109 -6.90 -10.59 -4.08
N THR A 110 -8.19 -10.53 -4.41
CA THR A 110 -9.18 -11.54 -3.98
C THR A 110 -8.85 -12.95 -4.46
N ILE A 111 -8.21 -13.10 -5.64
CA ILE A 111 -7.81 -14.41 -6.16
C ILE A 111 -6.66 -14.95 -5.30
N ALA A 112 -5.65 -14.11 -5.02
CA ALA A 112 -4.53 -14.49 -4.16
C ALA A 112 -4.99 -14.86 -2.74
N LEU A 113 -5.94 -14.10 -2.18
CA LEU A 113 -6.54 -14.40 -0.88
C LEU A 113 -7.33 -15.71 -0.89
N ASN A 114 -8.20 -15.93 -1.88
CA ASN A 114 -8.96 -17.18 -1.99
C ASN A 114 -8.03 -18.39 -2.10
N LEU A 115 -6.93 -18.26 -2.84
CA LEU A 115 -5.94 -19.32 -2.96
C LEU A 115 -5.23 -19.60 -1.62
N LEU A 116 -4.88 -18.55 -0.87
CA LEU A 116 -4.34 -18.70 0.48
C LEU A 116 -5.33 -19.46 1.39
N PHE A 117 -6.61 -19.09 1.35
CA PHE A 117 -7.64 -19.73 2.20
C PHE A 117 -7.93 -21.18 1.81
N GLN A 118 -7.89 -21.50 0.52
CA GLN A 118 -8.05 -22.88 0.04
C GLN A 118 -6.82 -23.75 0.37
N ASN A 119 -5.63 -23.13 0.43
CA ASN A 119 -4.37 -23.81 0.69
C ASN A 119 -3.59 -23.16 1.85
N PRO A 120 -4.12 -23.21 3.10
CA PRO A 120 -3.54 -22.48 4.23
C PRO A 120 -2.14 -22.96 4.64
N PHE A 121 -1.72 -24.15 4.19
CA PHE A 121 -0.40 -24.72 4.41
C PHE A 121 0.43 -24.85 3.12
N GLY A 122 -0.06 -24.27 2.01
CA GLY A 122 0.58 -24.33 0.70
C GLY A 122 1.58 -23.20 0.49
N PHE A 123 2.71 -23.50 -0.16
CA PHE A 123 3.69 -22.49 -0.57
C PHE A 123 3.10 -21.59 -1.67
N LEU A 124 2.75 -20.35 -1.33
CA LEU A 124 2.40 -19.32 -2.33
C LEU A 124 3.69 -18.77 -2.96
N THR A 125 4.27 -19.55 -3.88
CA THR A 125 5.50 -19.15 -4.61
C THR A 125 5.22 -18.46 -5.94
N ARG A 126 3.96 -18.39 -6.39
CA ARG A 126 3.66 -18.04 -7.80
C ARG A 126 2.73 -16.88 -8.06
N TYR A 127 2.13 -16.28 -7.04
CA TYR A 127 1.33 -15.05 -7.23
C TYR A 127 2.17 -13.84 -6.84
N GLN A 128 3.27 -13.65 -7.55
CA GLN A 128 3.93 -12.36 -7.60
C GLN A 128 3.71 -11.77 -8.97
N ILE A 129 2.80 -10.79 -8.99
CA ILE A 129 3.05 -9.48 -9.57
C ILE A 129 3.42 -9.57 -11.06
N TYR A 130 2.38 -9.56 -11.90
CA TYR A 130 2.56 -9.15 -13.29
C TYR A 130 3.24 -7.79 -13.30
N GLN A 131 4.33 -7.64 -14.02
CA GLN A 131 5.04 -6.38 -14.07
C GLN A 131 4.27 -5.42 -15.00
N PHE A 132 3.12 -4.91 -14.56
CA PHE A 132 2.44 -3.82 -15.27
C PHE A 132 3.12 -2.52 -14.87
N CYS A 133 4.00 -2.06 -15.75
CA CYS A 133 4.56 -0.73 -15.67
C CYS A 133 3.65 0.22 -16.42
N HIS A 134 3.03 1.16 -15.70
CA HIS A 134 2.39 2.29 -16.35
C HIS A 134 3.42 3.40 -16.51
N CYS A 135 3.58 3.89 -17.73
CA CYS A 135 4.48 5.00 -18.03
C CYS A 135 3.64 6.23 -18.32
N PHE A 136 3.64 7.17 -17.39
CA PHE A 136 2.97 8.46 -17.57
C PHE A 136 4.02 9.55 -17.78
N PHE A 137 3.68 10.50 -18.63
CA PHE A 137 4.57 11.59 -19.00
C PHE A 137 3.98 12.95 -18.66
N LEU A 138 4.83 13.82 -18.14
CA LEU A 138 4.44 15.13 -17.63
C LEU A 138 5.23 16.20 -18.40
N PRO A 139 4.57 17.20 -19.01
CA PRO A 139 5.28 18.34 -19.59
C PRO A 139 5.89 19.16 -18.45
N ASP A 140 7.19 19.46 -18.57
CA ASP A 140 7.94 20.27 -17.60
C ASP A 140 7.25 21.64 -17.41
N GLN A 141 6.85 21.97 -16.19
CA GLN A 141 6.35 23.30 -15.82
C GLN A 141 7.55 24.11 -15.31
N GLN A 142 8.17 24.91 -16.17
CA GLN A 142 9.13 25.94 -15.73
C GLN A 142 8.41 27.07 -14.99
#